data_AF-A0A0F9EGD1-F1
#
_entry.id   AF-A0A0F9EGD1-F1
#
_cell.length_a   1.000
_cell.length_b   1.000
_cell.length_c   1.000
_cell.angle_alpha   90.00
_cell.angle_beta   90.00
_cell.angle_gamma   90.00
#
_symmetry.space_group_name_H-M   'P 1'
#
loop_
_entity.id
_entity.type
_entity.pdbx_description
1 polymer ?
#
loop_
_entity_poly.entity_id
_entity_poly.type
_entity_poly.pdbx_seq_one_letter_code
_entity_poly.pdbx_strand_id
1 'polypeptide(L)'
;MVQPPIEGEPIQEEFVEAISAGGFLSLLLLIPGLGIGIIAGNPVTEMFKQTMNQLIPVALPDPATAVTMRLKGQLDDAGYKQIMVRLGFTADIAERVLNAAETVLTPAELVNANFRGIIDDGRYSQEMGRLGFSPDSADDFKEVSRFVAGPTDLVRFAVREVFTPEIVAELGLADEFPSEFVEAVATWGMSEETAEDFWKSHWILPSIQQGFAMLHRRVEKPDGSTFEIEDMNRLLRIQDVMPFFRDMLVQIAFRPFTRVDVRRMHKMGVLDVTEVKSAYMDIGFDDEKATAMTEFTVQFNTEGDRDLTKTEILRALDRKVINEDLAIIILDDIGLSFEAASVIVATHQAKVAMDLTDELSDIEIDRFIDGLIAED
;
A
#
# COMPACT_ATOMS: atom_id res chain seq x y z
N MET A 1 28.50 -46.86 -5.98
CA MET A 1 28.67 -48.08 -6.78
C MET A 1 27.56 -49.02 -6.38
N VAL A 2 26.66 -49.37 -7.29
CA VAL A 2 25.60 -50.37 -7.03
C VAL A 2 26.28 -51.73 -7.05
N GLN A 3 26.18 -52.50 -5.97
CA GLN A 3 26.77 -53.85 -5.95
C GLN A 3 25.80 -54.84 -6.60
N PRO A 4 26.26 -55.69 -7.53
CA PRO A 4 25.44 -56.75 -8.12
C PRO A 4 25.00 -57.75 -7.04
N PRO A 5 24.00 -58.62 -7.32
CA PRO A 5 23.56 -59.65 -6.39
C PRO A 5 24.74 -60.41 -5.79
N ILE A 6 24.70 -60.63 -4.48
CA ILE A 6 25.66 -61.49 -3.80
C ILE A 6 25.38 -62.92 -4.28
N GLU A 7 26.08 -63.32 -5.35
CA GLU A 7 26.30 -64.73 -5.65
C GLU A 7 26.96 -65.31 -4.40
N GLY A 8 26.20 -66.10 -3.65
CA GLY A 8 26.81 -66.89 -2.60
C GLY A 8 27.80 -67.81 -3.28
N GLU A 9 29.02 -67.90 -2.77
CA GLU A 9 29.98 -68.88 -3.28
C GLU A 9 29.28 -70.25 -3.36
N PRO A 10 29.43 -70.99 -4.47
CA PRO A 10 28.92 -72.35 -4.53
C PRO A 10 29.51 -73.10 -3.33
N ILE A 11 28.67 -73.88 -2.67
CA ILE A 11 29.08 -74.71 -1.53
C ILE A 11 30.32 -75.52 -2.00
N GLN A 12 31.48 -75.24 -1.42
CA GLN A 12 32.73 -75.89 -1.80
C GLN A 12 32.57 -77.42 -1.63
N GLU A 13 33.10 -78.24 -2.54
CA GLU A 13 32.93 -79.71 -2.50
C GLU A 13 33.37 -80.32 -1.15
N GLU A 14 34.38 -79.73 -0.49
CA GLU A 14 34.80 -80.11 0.88
C GLU A 14 33.70 -79.92 1.92
N PHE A 15 32.82 -78.93 1.75
CA PHE A 15 31.69 -78.69 2.65
C PHE A 15 30.56 -79.70 2.44
N VAL A 16 30.40 -80.21 1.22
CA VAL A 16 29.47 -81.31 0.90
C VAL A 16 29.98 -82.63 1.48
N GLU A 17 31.29 -82.88 1.42
CA GLU A 17 31.94 -84.01 2.12
C GLU A 17 31.81 -83.88 3.65
N ALA A 18 31.93 -82.66 4.20
CA ALA A 18 31.77 -82.38 5.62
C ALA A 18 30.32 -82.57 6.14
N ILE A 19 29.31 -82.59 5.27
CA ILE A 19 27.89 -82.83 5.64
C ILE A 19 27.46 -84.28 5.40
N SER A 20 28.28 -85.09 4.70
CA SER A 20 28.12 -86.55 4.74
C SER A 20 28.17 -87.03 6.19
N ALA A 21 27.47 -88.12 6.51
CA ALA A 21 27.30 -88.61 7.89
C ALA A 21 28.61 -88.79 8.69
N GLY A 22 29.78 -88.83 8.03
CA GLY A 22 31.11 -88.88 8.67
C GLY A 22 31.78 -87.52 8.94
N GLY A 23 31.49 -86.47 8.17
CA GLY A 23 32.14 -85.15 8.27
C GLY A 23 31.56 -84.26 9.38
N PHE A 24 30.25 -84.36 9.61
CA PHE A 24 29.56 -83.54 10.60
C PHE A 24 29.98 -83.90 12.03
N LEU A 25 30.32 -85.18 12.23
CA LEU A 25 30.88 -85.73 13.46
C LEU A 25 32.33 -85.27 13.72
N SER A 26 33.12 -85.03 12.68
CA SER A 26 34.52 -84.59 12.82
C SER A 26 34.64 -83.09 13.11
N LEU A 27 33.73 -82.27 12.59
CA LEU A 27 33.63 -80.85 12.96
C LEU A 27 33.21 -80.66 14.43
N LEU A 28 32.34 -81.53 14.94
CA LEU A 28 31.94 -81.59 16.35
C LEU A 28 33.07 -82.01 17.31
N LEU A 29 34.10 -82.72 16.80
CA LEU A 29 35.19 -83.29 17.60
C LEU A 29 36.48 -82.45 17.60
N LEU A 30 36.61 -81.44 16.74
CA LEU A 30 37.80 -80.59 16.63
C LEU A 30 37.87 -79.46 17.68
N ILE A 31 36.86 -79.32 18.53
CA ILE A 31 36.84 -78.33 19.61
C ILE A 31 36.84 -79.06 20.97
N PRO A 32 37.91 -78.98 21.77
CA PRO A 32 37.95 -79.61 23.08
C PRO A 32 36.92 -78.94 24.02
N GLY A 33 35.88 -79.68 24.41
CA GLY A 33 35.06 -79.32 25.59
C GLY A 33 33.54 -79.18 25.42
N LEU A 34 32.87 -79.90 24.52
CA LEU A 34 31.40 -79.90 24.45
C LEU A 34 30.79 -81.16 25.09
N GLY A 35 30.73 -81.13 26.42
CA GLY A 35 29.66 -81.79 27.16
C GLY A 35 28.35 -81.04 26.93
N ILE A 36 27.32 -81.78 26.55
CA ILE A 36 25.98 -81.30 26.22
C ILE A 36 25.42 -80.44 27.35
N GLY A 37 25.26 -79.14 27.08
CA GLY A 37 24.68 -78.16 28.00
C GLY A 37 24.37 -76.86 27.26
N ILE A 38 23.42 -76.92 26.31
CA ILE A 38 22.91 -75.73 25.61
C ILE A 38 22.07 -74.93 26.62
N ILE A 39 22.71 -74.08 27.40
CA ILE A 39 22.05 -72.98 28.09
C ILE A 39 22.17 -71.77 27.16
N ALA A 40 21.04 -71.35 26.58
CA ALA A 40 20.98 -70.13 25.80
C ALA A 40 21.40 -68.95 26.70
N GLY A 41 22.43 -68.18 26.28
CA GLY A 41 22.87 -66.96 26.95
C GLY A 41 24.24 -66.99 27.66
N ASN A 42 25.08 -68.01 27.49
CA ASN A 42 26.45 -68.01 28.02
C ASN A 42 27.48 -67.51 26.97
N PRO A 43 28.50 -66.71 27.36
CA PRO A 43 29.58 -66.26 26.48
C PRO A 43 30.27 -67.34 25.61
N VAL A 44 30.36 -68.59 26.08
CA VAL A 44 31.00 -69.69 25.33
C VAL A 44 30.17 -70.12 24.12
N THR A 45 28.84 -70.20 24.25
CA THR A 45 27.95 -70.50 23.13
C THR A 45 27.92 -69.35 22.12
N GLU A 46 28.05 -68.10 22.59
CA GLU A 46 28.12 -66.94 21.72
C GLU A 46 29.44 -66.87 20.94
N MET A 47 30.58 -67.16 21.59
CA MET A 47 31.89 -67.26 20.93
C MET A 47 31.91 -68.36 19.86
N PHE A 48 31.31 -69.51 20.13
CA PHE A 48 31.18 -70.59 19.16
C PHE A 48 30.31 -70.16 17.95
N LYS A 49 29.15 -69.54 18.19
CA LYS A 49 28.29 -68.99 17.13
C LYS A 49 29.04 -67.97 16.26
N GLN A 50 29.78 -67.05 16.88
CA GLN A 50 30.56 -66.04 16.16
C GLN A 50 31.66 -66.68 15.30
N THR A 51 32.36 -67.68 15.83
CA THR A 51 33.40 -68.43 15.09
C THR A 51 32.79 -69.15 13.89
N MET A 52 31.65 -69.83 14.08
CA MET A 52 30.95 -70.49 12.98
C MET A 52 30.42 -69.50 11.93
N ASN A 53 29.90 -68.34 12.35
CA ASN A 53 29.44 -67.30 11.42
C ASN A 53 30.58 -66.67 10.60
N GLN A 54 31.81 -66.63 11.14
CA GLN A 54 32.99 -66.19 10.38
C GLN A 54 33.41 -67.22 9.32
N LEU A 55 33.32 -68.51 9.65
CA LEU A 55 33.68 -69.59 8.73
C LEU A 55 32.60 -69.80 7.66
N ILE A 56 31.34 -69.63 8.02
CA ILE A 56 30.19 -69.85 7.13
C ILE A 56 29.23 -68.65 7.29
N PRO A 57 29.44 -67.56 6.54
CA PRO A 57 28.63 -66.37 6.65
C PRO A 57 27.24 -66.58 6.03
N VAL A 58 26.33 -67.18 6.79
CA VAL A 58 24.95 -67.46 6.38
C VAL A 58 23.97 -66.34 6.76
N ALA A 59 24.43 -65.33 7.48
CA ALA A 59 23.59 -64.23 7.94
C ALA A 59 23.13 -63.36 6.76
N LEU A 60 21.82 -63.22 6.61
CA LEU A 60 21.21 -62.29 5.65
C LEU A 60 20.77 -61.02 6.38
N PRO A 61 20.82 -59.85 5.71
CA PRO A 61 20.13 -58.66 6.21
C PRO A 61 18.65 -58.99 6.48
N ASP A 62 18.09 -58.48 7.57
CA ASP A 62 16.66 -58.56 7.80
C ASP A 62 15.89 -57.75 6.71
N PRO A 63 14.55 -57.95 6.57
CA PRO A 63 13.79 -57.25 5.54
C PRO A 63 13.89 -55.73 5.56
N ALA A 64 13.92 -55.10 6.75
CA ALA A 64 14.00 -53.64 6.87
C ALA A 64 15.38 -53.12 6.46
N THR A 65 16.44 -53.86 6.81
CA THR A 65 17.80 -53.56 6.36
C THR A 65 17.92 -53.74 4.83
N ALA A 66 17.38 -54.82 4.26
CA ALA A 66 17.39 -55.06 2.82
C ALA A 66 16.65 -53.96 2.03
N VAL A 67 15.50 -53.53 2.53
CA VAL A 67 14.74 -52.37 2.00
C VAL A 67 15.58 -51.10 2.07
N THR A 68 16.21 -50.80 3.21
CA THR A 68 17.04 -49.61 3.37
C THR A 68 18.23 -49.62 2.41
N MET A 69 18.90 -50.77 2.26
CA MET A 69 20.01 -50.94 1.31
C MET A 69 19.55 -50.68 -0.12
N ARG A 70 18.37 -51.17 -0.50
CA ARG A 70 17.78 -50.95 -1.82
C ARG A 70 17.42 -49.47 -2.06
N LEU A 71 16.75 -48.82 -1.11
CA LEU A 71 16.34 -47.42 -1.23
C LEU A 71 17.53 -46.46 -1.23
N LYS A 72 18.62 -46.79 -0.52
CA LYS A 72 19.87 -46.02 -0.51
C LYS A 72 20.83 -46.38 -1.64
N GLY A 73 20.38 -47.14 -2.64
CA GLY A 73 21.17 -47.51 -3.82
C GLY A 73 22.38 -48.40 -3.54
N GLN A 74 22.40 -49.08 -2.39
CA GLN A 74 23.44 -50.07 -2.05
C GLN A 74 23.15 -51.45 -2.64
N LEU A 75 21.91 -51.67 -3.09
CA LEU A 75 21.43 -52.91 -3.70
C LEU A 75 20.55 -52.57 -4.90
N ASP A 76 20.58 -53.39 -5.95
CA ASP A 76 19.65 -53.30 -7.08
C ASP A 76 18.37 -54.15 -6.83
N ASP A 77 17.41 -54.10 -7.74
CA ASP A 77 16.14 -54.85 -7.61
C ASP A 77 16.35 -56.36 -7.57
N ALA A 78 17.31 -56.86 -8.34
CA ALA A 78 17.62 -58.29 -8.41
C ALA A 78 18.21 -58.79 -7.09
N GLY A 79 19.22 -58.10 -6.56
CA GLY A 79 19.84 -58.39 -5.27
C GLY A 79 18.85 -58.29 -4.12
N TYR A 80 17.98 -57.28 -4.12
CA TYR A 80 16.91 -57.14 -3.13
C TYR A 80 15.95 -58.33 -3.16
N LYS A 81 15.43 -58.67 -4.35
CA LYS A 81 14.51 -59.79 -4.52
C LYS A 81 15.15 -61.12 -4.10
N GLN A 82 16.44 -61.33 -4.39
CA GLN A 82 17.15 -62.53 -3.95
C GLN A 82 17.24 -62.66 -2.43
N ILE A 83 17.60 -61.58 -1.73
CA ILE A 83 17.66 -61.57 -0.25
C ILE A 83 16.27 -61.88 0.32
N MET A 84 15.24 -61.20 -0.17
CA MET A 84 13.86 -61.39 0.29
C MET A 84 13.34 -62.82 0.05
N VAL A 85 13.68 -63.43 -1.09
CA VAL A 85 13.32 -64.83 -1.39
C VAL A 85 14.03 -65.81 -0.45
N ARG A 86 15.31 -65.60 -0.15
CA ARG A 86 16.04 -66.44 0.84
C ARG A 86 15.49 -66.30 2.26
N LEU A 87 14.88 -65.15 2.58
CA LEU A 87 14.15 -64.92 3.84
C LEU A 87 12.73 -65.49 3.84
N GLY A 88 12.26 -66.07 2.72
CA GLY A 88 10.96 -66.74 2.60
C GLY A 88 9.84 -65.90 2.01
N PHE A 89 10.11 -64.70 1.48
CA PHE A 89 9.12 -63.88 0.78
C PHE A 89 9.02 -64.25 -0.70
N THR A 90 7.83 -64.14 -1.30
CA THR A 90 7.72 -64.21 -2.77
C THR A 90 8.23 -62.92 -3.40
N ALA A 91 8.59 -62.96 -4.68
CA ALA A 91 9.02 -61.77 -5.41
C ALA A 91 7.94 -60.66 -5.43
N ASP A 92 6.66 -61.03 -5.52
CA ASP A 92 5.53 -60.08 -5.43
C ASP A 92 5.45 -59.42 -4.05
N ILE A 93 5.56 -60.19 -2.96
CA ILE A 93 5.53 -59.62 -1.61
C ILE A 93 6.76 -58.76 -1.35
N ALA A 94 7.94 -59.18 -1.82
CA ALA A 94 9.16 -58.37 -1.73
C ALA A 94 8.95 -56.99 -2.39
N GLU A 95 8.37 -56.96 -3.59
CA GLU A 95 8.08 -55.71 -4.29
C GLU A 95 7.07 -54.83 -3.54
N ARG A 96 6.01 -55.41 -2.97
CA ARG A 96 5.05 -54.68 -2.14
C ARG A 96 5.70 -54.09 -0.89
N VAL A 97 6.60 -54.83 -0.24
CA VAL A 97 7.33 -54.37 0.96
C VAL A 97 8.24 -53.20 0.59
N LEU A 98 8.94 -53.26 -0.54
CA LEU A 98 9.76 -52.16 -1.02
C LEU A 98 8.92 -50.92 -1.36
N ASN A 99 7.83 -51.09 -2.11
CA ASN A 99 6.95 -50.00 -2.53
C ASN A 99 6.26 -49.32 -1.33
N ALA A 100 5.98 -50.06 -0.27
CA ALA A 100 5.42 -49.54 0.98
C ALA A 100 6.43 -48.74 1.81
N ALA A 101 7.73 -48.97 1.62
CA ALA A 101 8.80 -48.27 2.33
C ALA A 101 9.35 -47.06 1.57
N GLU A 102 8.99 -46.89 0.30
CA GLU A 102 9.36 -45.72 -0.48
C GLU A 102 8.83 -44.44 0.18
N THR A 103 9.69 -43.43 0.30
CA THR A 103 9.26 -42.11 0.74
C THR A 103 8.58 -41.40 -0.42
N VAL A 104 7.26 -41.22 -0.30
CA VAL A 104 6.47 -40.43 -1.24
C VAL A 104 6.35 -38.98 -0.74
N LEU A 105 6.05 -38.05 -1.65
CA LEU A 105 5.78 -36.66 -1.31
C LEU A 105 4.60 -36.58 -0.33
N THR A 106 4.62 -35.57 0.54
CA THR A 106 3.50 -35.28 1.44
C THR A 106 2.26 -34.80 0.65
N PRO A 107 1.04 -34.85 1.23
CA PRO A 107 -0.16 -34.34 0.58
C PRO A 107 -0.03 -32.89 0.08
N ALA A 108 0.58 -32.01 0.88
CA ALA A 108 0.77 -30.62 0.50
C ALA A 108 1.78 -30.46 -0.67
N GLU A 109 2.84 -31.27 -0.71
CA GLU A 109 3.79 -31.27 -1.82
C GLU A 109 3.14 -31.81 -3.11
N LEU A 110 2.29 -32.83 -2.99
CA LEU A 110 1.54 -33.39 -4.12
C LEU A 110 0.55 -32.36 -4.71
N VAL A 111 -0.18 -31.63 -3.86
CA VAL A 111 -1.05 -30.53 -4.32
C VAL A 111 -0.25 -29.46 -5.05
N ASN A 112 0.86 -29.00 -4.45
CA ASN A 112 1.71 -27.99 -5.09
C ASN A 112 2.29 -28.48 -6.42
N ALA A 113 2.71 -29.75 -6.49
CA ALA A 113 3.18 -30.35 -7.73
C ALA A 113 2.07 -30.40 -8.80
N ASN A 114 0.85 -30.69 -8.39
CA ASN A 114 -0.31 -30.71 -9.28
C ASN A 114 -0.68 -29.30 -9.80
N PHE A 115 -0.79 -28.30 -8.91
CA PHE A 115 -1.06 -26.92 -9.33
C PHE A 115 0.04 -26.36 -10.26
N ARG A 116 1.30 -26.76 -10.08
CA ARG A 116 2.42 -26.38 -10.95
C ARG A 116 2.50 -27.17 -12.25
N GLY A 117 1.58 -28.10 -12.50
CA GLY A 117 1.59 -28.96 -13.69
C GLY A 117 2.75 -29.96 -13.75
N ILE A 118 3.42 -30.23 -12.63
CA ILE A 118 4.49 -31.23 -12.53
C ILE A 118 3.91 -32.65 -12.57
N ILE A 119 2.71 -32.83 -12.00
CA ILE A 119 1.92 -34.07 -12.07
C ILE A 119 0.49 -33.73 -12.49
N ASP A 120 -0.15 -34.64 -13.22
CA ASP A 120 -1.57 -34.53 -13.57
C ASP A 120 -2.48 -35.05 -12.43
N ASP A 121 -3.79 -34.93 -12.61
CA ASP A 121 -4.80 -35.35 -11.61
C ASP A 121 -4.81 -36.87 -11.38
N GLY A 122 -4.51 -37.66 -12.42
CA GLY A 122 -4.42 -39.12 -12.29
C GLY A 122 -3.24 -39.53 -11.42
N ARG A 123 -2.08 -38.91 -11.63
CA ARG A 123 -0.88 -39.14 -10.84
C ARG A 123 -1.03 -38.61 -9.41
N TYR A 124 -1.67 -37.45 -9.24
CA TYR A 124 -2.02 -36.92 -7.91
C TYR A 124 -2.90 -37.91 -7.13
N SER A 125 -4.01 -38.37 -7.71
CA SER A 125 -4.92 -39.32 -7.07
C SER A 125 -4.23 -40.64 -6.72
N GLN A 126 -3.37 -41.15 -7.61
CA GLN A 126 -2.57 -42.36 -7.36
C GLN A 126 -1.63 -42.20 -6.15
N GLU A 127 -0.86 -41.12 -6.09
CA GLU A 127 0.10 -40.89 -5.00
C GLU A 127 -0.60 -40.58 -3.66
N MET A 128 -1.73 -39.86 -3.69
CA MET A 128 -2.59 -39.68 -2.51
C MET A 128 -3.17 -41.02 -2.02
N GLY A 129 -3.53 -41.91 -2.94
CA GLY A 129 -3.95 -43.28 -2.62
C GLY A 129 -2.86 -44.09 -1.92
N ARG A 130 -1.58 -43.91 -2.30
CA ARG A 130 -0.43 -44.55 -1.62
C ARG A 130 -0.26 -44.07 -0.18
N LEU A 131 -0.70 -42.85 0.11
CA LEU A 131 -0.74 -42.27 1.45
C LEU A 131 -1.98 -42.70 2.26
N GLY A 132 -2.90 -43.45 1.66
CA GLY A 132 -4.11 -43.95 2.31
C GLY A 132 -5.33 -43.03 2.21
N PHE A 133 -5.30 -41.99 1.35
CA PHE A 133 -6.48 -41.17 1.07
C PHE A 133 -7.41 -41.90 0.10
N SER A 134 -8.72 -41.78 0.31
CA SER A 134 -9.70 -42.13 -0.72
C SER A 134 -9.65 -41.09 -1.87
N PRO A 135 -10.17 -41.41 -3.07
CA PRO A 135 -10.28 -40.42 -4.16
C PRO A 135 -11.01 -39.15 -3.71
N ASP A 136 -12.17 -39.30 -3.05
CA ASP A 136 -12.95 -38.16 -2.54
C ASP A 136 -12.15 -37.31 -1.55
N SER A 137 -11.43 -37.92 -0.61
CA SER A 137 -10.60 -37.18 0.35
C SER A 137 -9.37 -36.54 -0.29
N ALA A 138 -8.84 -37.11 -1.36
CA ALA A 138 -7.75 -36.50 -2.13
C ALA A 138 -8.25 -35.26 -2.89
N ASP A 139 -9.45 -35.33 -3.49
CA ASP A 139 -10.09 -34.22 -4.17
C ASP A 139 -10.45 -33.11 -3.17
N ASP A 140 -11.08 -33.45 -2.03
CA ASP A 140 -11.37 -32.51 -0.94
C ASP A 140 -10.08 -31.82 -0.46
N PHE A 141 -9.00 -32.59 -0.27
CA PHE A 141 -7.70 -32.04 0.17
C PHE A 141 -7.14 -31.04 -0.86
N LYS A 142 -7.28 -31.33 -2.16
CA LYS A 142 -6.85 -30.43 -3.23
C LYS A 142 -7.71 -29.16 -3.25
N GLU A 143 -9.02 -29.29 -3.11
CA GLU A 143 -9.96 -28.17 -3.14
C GLU A 143 -9.77 -27.23 -1.94
N VAL A 144 -9.61 -27.75 -0.71
CA VAL A 144 -9.32 -26.90 0.48
C VAL A 144 -7.94 -26.24 0.44
N SER A 145 -7.04 -26.75 -0.41
CA SER A 145 -5.69 -26.20 -0.59
C SER A 145 -5.63 -25.13 -1.67
N ARG A 146 -6.73 -24.86 -2.40
CA ARG A 146 -6.79 -23.75 -3.35
C ARG A 146 -6.54 -22.43 -2.65
N PHE A 147 -5.93 -21.50 -3.38
CA PHE A 147 -5.81 -20.14 -2.89
C PHE A 147 -7.20 -19.49 -2.89
N VAL A 148 -7.56 -18.88 -1.76
CA VAL A 148 -8.78 -18.08 -1.60
C VAL A 148 -8.38 -16.74 -1.00
N ALA A 149 -8.92 -15.65 -1.54
CA ALA A 149 -8.71 -14.31 -1.02
C ALA A 149 -9.14 -14.24 0.46
N GLY A 150 -8.28 -13.68 1.32
CA GLY A 150 -8.57 -13.59 2.75
C GLY A 150 -9.58 -12.49 3.06
N PRO A 151 -10.13 -12.42 4.29
CA PRO A 151 -11.07 -11.37 4.68
C PRO A 151 -10.55 -9.94 4.43
N THR A 152 -9.25 -9.69 4.61
CA THR A 152 -8.63 -8.40 4.33
C THR A 152 -8.64 -8.05 2.84
N ASP A 153 -8.38 -9.02 1.97
CA ASP A 153 -8.44 -8.84 0.52
C ASP A 153 -9.87 -8.55 0.08
N LEU A 154 -10.85 -9.29 0.62
CA LEU A 154 -12.27 -9.08 0.35
C LEU A 154 -12.76 -7.69 0.77
N VAL A 155 -12.27 -7.16 1.90
CA VAL A 155 -12.54 -5.76 2.30
C VAL A 155 -11.93 -4.79 1.29
N ARG A 156 -10.69 -5.03 0.84
CA ARG A 156 -10.05 -4.21 -0.19
C ARG A 156 -10.84 -4.24 -1.51
N PHE A 157 -11.32 -5.42 -1.92
CA PHE A 157 -12.12 -5.59 -3.13
C PHE A 157 -13.43 -4.80 -3.04
N ALA A 158 -14.10 -4.87 -1.89
CA ALA A 158 -15.31 -4.09 -1.64
C ALA A 158 -15.05 -2.57 -1.67
N VAL A 159 -13.99 -2.09 -1.01
CA VAL A 159 -13.64 -0.66 -0.98
C VAL A 159 -13.21 -0.15 -2.36
N ARG A 160 -12.55 -1.00 -3.16
CA ARG A 160 -12.14 -0.70 -4.55
C ARG A 160 -13.21 -0.97 -5.59
N GLU A 161 -14.46 -1.19 -5.17
CA GLU A 161 -15.62 -1.35 -6.06
C GLU A 161 -15.51 -2.54 -7.04
N VAL A 162 -14.71 -3.56 -6.70
CA VAL A 162 -14.52 -4.76 -7.51
C VAL A 162 -15.84 -5.50 -7.73
N PHE A 163 -16.72 -5.48 -6.73
CA PHE A 163 -18.02 -6.14 -6.77
C PHE A 163 -19.15 -5.27 -7.36
N THR A 164 -18.83 -4.12 -7.95
CA THR A 164 -19.80 -3.20 -8.56
C THR A 164 -19.57 -3.13 -10.07
N PRO A 165 -20.24 -3.98 -10.90
CA PRO A 165 -19.93 -4.12 -12.33
C PRO A 165 -19.99 -2.81 -13.12
N GLU A 166 -20.94 -1.92 -12.78
CA GLU A 166 -21.09 -0.63 -13.44
C GLU A 166 -19.87 0.26 -13.20
N ILE A 167 -19.30 0.23 -11.99
CA ILE A 167 -18.09 1.01 -11.64
C ILE A 167 -16.84 0.37 -12.25
N VAL A 168 -16.75 -0.97 -12.26
CA VAL A 168 -15.66 -1.70 -12.92
C VAL A 168 -15.57 -1.31 -14.38
N ALA A 169 -16.70 -1.25 -15.09
CA ALA A 169 -16.77 -0.84 -16.48
C ALA A 169 -16.49 0.67 -16.67
N GLU A 170 -17.03 1.53 -15.81
CA GLU A 170 -16.83 2.98 -15.90
C GLU A 170 -15.37 3.39 -15.69
N LEU A 171 -14.69 2.76 -14.72
CA LEU A 171 -13.30 3.09 -14.36
C LEU A 171 -12.25 2.22 -15.07
N GLY A 172 -12.67 1.25 -15.87
CA GLY A 172 -11.74 0.34 -16.56
C GLY A 172 -10.93 -0.54 -15.59
N LEU A 173 -11.51 -0.95 -14.45
CA LEU A 173 -10.73 -1.66 -13.42
C LEU A 173 -10.19 -3.02 -13.90
N ALA A 174 -10.88 -3.65 -14.85
CA ALA A 174 -10.46 -4.90 -15.48
C ALA A 174 -9.54 -4.70 -16.69
N ASP A 175 -9.23 -3.46 -17.07
CA ASP A 175 -8.42 -3.16 -18.24
C ASP A 175 -6.98 -3.66 -18.04
N GLU A 176 -6.30 -3.94 -19.15
CA GLU A 176 -4.91 -4.41 -19.17
C GLU A 176 -4.67 -5.74 -18.42
N PHE A 177 -5.71 -6.53 -18.12
CA PHE A 177 -5.58 -7.84 -17.47
C PHE A 177 -4.82 -8.85 -18.35
N PRO A 178 -3.60 -9.28 -17.97
CA PRO A 178 -2.77 -10.11 -18.83
C PRO A 178 -3.06 -11.60 -18.63
N SER A 179 -3.20 -12.34 -19.72
CA SER A 179 -3.41 -13.81 -19.71
C SER A 179 -2.30 -14.57 -18.98
N GLU A 180 -1.06 -14.08 -19.06
CA GLU A 180 0.11 -14.66 -18.42
C GLU A 180 0.03 -14.58 -16.90
N PHE A 181 -0.71 -13.61 -16.34
CA PHE A 181 -0.95 -13.55 -14.91
C PHE A 181 -1.86 -14.68 -14.44
N VAL A 182 -2.88 -15.04 -15.22
CA VAL A 182 -3.77 -16.20 -14.94
C VAL A 182 -2.95 -17.50 -14.90
N GLU A 183 -2.08 -17.72 -15.88
CA GLU A 183 -1.19 -18.88 -15.91
C GLU A 183 -0.26 -18.92 -14.69
N ALA A 184 0.33 -17.78 -14.31
CA ALA A 184 1.24 -17.70 -13.18
C ALA A 184 0.54 -18.00 -11.85
N VAL A 185 -0.63 -17.42 -11.58
CA VAL A 185 -1.35 -17.60 -10.31
C VAL A 185 -2.06 -18.96 -10.21
N ALA A 186 -2.40 -19.59 -11.34
CA ALA A 186 -2.89 -20.96 -11.36
C ALA A 186 -1.90 -21.94 -10.72
N THR A 187 -0.59 -21.67 -10.81
CA THR A 187 0.46 -22.48 -10.14
C THR A 187 0.42 -22.43 -8.61
N TRP A 188 -0.35 -21.48 -8.06
CA TRP A 188 -0.62 -21.31 -6.63
C TRP A 188 -2.04 -21.77 -6.25
N GLY A 189 -2.77 -22.38 -7.17
CA GLY A 189 -4.16 -22.82 -6.95
C GLY A 189 -5.18 -21.68 -6.91
N MET A 190 -4.84 -20.49 -7.42
CA MET A 190 -5.76 -19.35 -7.54
C MET A 190 -6.65 -19.50 -8.77
N SER A 191 -7.95 -19.20 -8.65
CA SER A 191 -8.87 -19.15 -9.79
C SER A 191 -8.65 -17.89 -10.64
N GLU A 192 -9.03 -17.94 -11.92
CA GLU A 192 -9.03 -16.78 -12.82
C GLU A 192 -9.89 -15.63 -12.27
N GLU A 193 -11.09 -15.95 -11.73
CA GLU A 193 -11.96 -14.98 -11.08
C GLU A 193 -11.27 -14.26 -9.90
N THR A 194 -10.59 -15.02 -9.04
CA THR A 194 -9.84 -14.42 -7.91
C THR A 194 -8.69 -13.54 -8.43
N ALA A 195 -8.00 -13.99 -9.48
CA ALA A 195 -6.92 -13.23 -10.11
C ALA A 195 -7.43 -11.90 -10.68
N GLU A 196 -8.58 -11.91 -11.35
CA GLU A 196 -9.24 -10.71 -11.84
C GLU A 196 -9.61 -9.74 -10.71
N ASP A 197 -10.07 -10.23 -9.56
CA ASP A 197 -10.45 -9.36 -8.44
C ASP A 197 -9.22 -8.69 -7.79
N PHE A 198 -8.11 -9.44 -7.68
CA PHE A 198 -6.83 -8.83 -7.31
C PHE A 198 -6.39 -7.78 -8.32
N TRP A 199 -6.57 -8.05 -9.62
CA TRP A 199 -6.29 -7.08 -10.66
C TRP A 199 -7.19 -5.84 -10.52
N LYS A 200 -8.50 -5.98 -10.45
CA LYS A 200 -9.42 -4.83 -10.32
C LYS A 200 -9.11 -3.93 -9.11
N SER A 201 -8.50 -4.47 -8.06
CA SER A 201 -8.11 -3.72 -6.85
C SER A 201 -6.63 -3.27 -6.79
N HIS A 202 -5.80 -3.57 -7.80
CA HIS A 202 -4.35 -3.32 -7.75
C HIS A 202 -3.96 -1.85 -8.00
N TRP A 203 -4.80 -1.09 -8.70
CA TRP A 203 -4.52 0.25 -9.20
C TRP A 203 -4.07 1.25 -8.10
N ILE A 204 -3.07 2.06 -8.46
CA ILE A 204 -2.68 3.24 -7.67
C ILE A 204 -3.59 4.40 -8.08
N LEU A 205 -4.40 4.86 -7.14
CA LEU A 205 -5.36 5.93 -7.39
C LEU A 205 -4.70 7.32 -7.29
N PRO A 206 -5.25 8.34 -7.96
CA PRO A 206 -4.84 9.73 -7.76
C PRO A 206 -4.92 10.11 -6.28
N SER A 207 -3.87 10.74 -5.76
CA SER A 207 -3.87 11.31 -4.40
C SER A 207 -4.98 12.34 -4.21
N ILE A 208 -5.36 12.60 -2.96
CA ILE A 208 -6.37 13.63 -2.62
C ILE A 208 -6.00 15.00 -3.22
N GLN A 209 -4.72 15.36 -3.20
CA GLN A 209 -4.25 16.62 -3.77
C GLN A 209 -4.32 16.66 -5.31
N GLN A 210 -4.10 15.53 -5.97
CA GLN A 210 -4.36 15.41 -7.41
C GLN A 210 -5.87 15.52 -7.70
N GLY A 211 -6.72 14.92 -6.87
CA GLY A 211 -8.18 15.09 -6.93
C GLY A 211 -8.60 16.55 -6.85
N PHE A 212 -8.08 17.30 -5.87
CA PHE A 212 -8.34 18.74 -5.75
C PHE A 212 -7.83 19.52 -6.96
N ALA A 213 -6.65 19.17 -7.50
CA ALA A 213 -6.15 19.81 -8.71
C ALA A 213 -7.05 19.55 -9.92
N MET A 214 -7.58 18.33 -10.07
CA MET A 214 -8.54 18.00 -11.13
C MET A 214 -9.84 18.79 -10.98
N LEU A 215 -10.39 18.85 -9.76
CA LEU A 215 -11.59 19.61 -9.43
C LEU A 215 -11.43 21.11 -9.75
N HIS A 216 -10.37 21.76 -9.26
CA HIS A 216 -10.18 23.20 -9.47
C HIS A 216 -9.88 23.57 -10.92
N ARG A 217 -9.23 22.68 -11.67
CA ARG A 217 -8.91 22.90 -13.09
C ARG A 217 -10.04 22.48 -14.01
N ARG A 218 -11.12 21.88 -13.49
CA ARG A 218 -12.24 21.35 -14.26
C ARG A 218 -11.73 20.43 -15.37
N VAL A 219 -10.84 19.50 -15.00
CA VAL A 219 -10.20 18.60 -15.96
C VAL A 219 -11.28 17.84 -16.74
N GLU A 220 -11.18 17.83 -18.06
CA GLU A 220 -12.10 17.11 -18.93
C GLU A 220 -11.94 15.59 -18.76
N LYS A 221 -13.06 14.91 -18.57
CA LYS A 221 -13.19 13.44 -18.53
C LYS A 221 -13.30 12.90 -19.96
N PRO A 222 -13.09 11.59 -20.18
CA PRO A 222 -13.19 10.99 -21.51
C PRO A 222 -14.55 11.18 -22.21
N ASP A 223 -15.63 11.38 -21.44
CA ASP A 223 -16.98 11.63 -21.95
C ASP A 223 -17.26 13.10 -22.33
N GLY A 224 -16.27 13.99 -22.15
CA GLY A 224 -16.36 15.43 -22.44
C GLY A 224 -16.96 16.27 -21.31
N SER A 225 -17.42 15.66 -20.21
CA SER A 225 -17.79 16.40 -18.99
C SER A 225 -16.55 16.76 -18.16
N THR A 226 -16.69 17.62 -17.16
CA THR A 226 -15.58 18.03 -16.30
C THR A 226 -15.55 17.25 -14.98
N PHE A 227 -14.39 17.16 -14.35
CA PHE A 227 -14.25 16.59 -13.00
C PHE A 227 -14.95 17.47 -11.97
N GLU A 228 -15.94 16.90 -11.26
CA GLU A 228 -16.83 17.61 -10.33
C GLU A 228 -16.70 17.10 -8.88
N ILE A 229 -17.45 17.72 -7.96
CA ILE A 229 -17.46 17.36 -6.53
C ILE A 229 -17.90 15.90 -6.34
N GLU A 230 -18.83 15.40 -7.16
CA GLU A 230 -19.25 14.00 -7.10
C GLU A 230 -18.10 13.04 -7.45
N ASP A 231 -17.30 13.38 -8.47
CA ASP A 231 -16.10 12.61 -8.82
C ASP A 231 -15.07 12.64 -7.69
N MET A 232 -14.89 13.79 -7.02
CA MET A 232 -14.02 13.91 -5.84
C MET A 232 -14.52 13.02 -4.68
N ASN A 233 -15.82 13.03 -4.41
CA ASN A 233 -16.42 12.20 -3.35
C ASN A 233 -16.27 10.70 -3.65
N ARG A 234 -16.40 10.31 -4.92
CA ARG A 234 -16.11 8.95 -5.36
C ARG A 234 -14.64 8.60 -5.14
N LEU A 235 -13.71 9.47 -5.55
CA LEU A 235 -12.27 9.28 -5.33
C LEU A 235 -11.94 9.08 -3.84
N LEU A 236 -12.50 9.91 -2.96
CA LEU A 236 -12.31 9.78 -1.50
C LEU A 236 -12.86 8.44 -0.97
N ARG A 237 -13.99 7.97 -1.50
CA ARG A 237 -14.55 6.66 -1.14
C ARG A 237 -13.62 5.52 -1.52
N ILE A 238 -13.14 5.47 -2.76
CA ILE A 238 -12.26 4.38 -3.23
C ILE A 238 -10.82 4.46 -2.67
N GLN A 239 -10.42 5.64 -2.17
CA GLN A 239 -9.21 5.86 -1.35
C GLN A 239 -9.38 5.43 0.11
N ASP A 240 -10.54 4.87 0.49
CA ASP A 240 -10.86 4.46 1.86
C ASP A 240 -10.89 5.60 2.88
N VAL A 241 -11.23 6.81 2.44
CA VAL A 241 -11.47 7.92 3.37
C VAL A 241 -12.81 7.68 4.06
N MET A 242 -12.79 7.69 5.41
CA MET A 242 -13.99 7.48 6.21
C MET A 242 -15.09 8.50 5.82
N PRO A 243 -16.37 8.07 5.70
CA PRO A 243 -17.48 8.94 5.30
C PRO A 243 -17.55 10.25 6.10
N PHE A 244 -17.27 10.18 7.40
CA PHE A 244 -17.24 11.34 8.30
C PHE A 244 -16.34 12.48 7.80
N PHE A 245 -15.18 12.17 7.21
CA PHE A 245 -14.20 13.18 6.78
C PHE A 245 -14.35 13.68 5.35
N ARG A 246 -15.19 13.04 4.52
CA ARG A 246 -15.21 13.33 3.07
C ARG A 246 -15.63 14.77 2.79
N ASP A 247 -16.77 15.19 3.33
CA ASP A 247 -17.28 16.54 3.11
C ASP A 247 -16.36 17.61 3.73
N MET A 248 -15.72 17.30 4.86
CA MET A 248 -14.75 18.20 5.50
C MET A 248 -13.50 18.39 4.64
N LEU A 249 -12.98 17.32 4.05
CA LEU A 249 -11.85 17.38 3.13
C LEU A 249 -12.19 18.13 1.85
N VAL A 250 -13.39 17.94 1.31
CA VAL A 250 -13.85 18.66 0.12
C VAL A 250 -13.97 20.17 0.39
N GLN A 251 -14.48 20.56 1.56
CA GLN A 251 -14.60 21.98 1.93
C GLN A 251 -13.25 22.71 1.94
N ILE A 252 -12.20 22.07 2.46
CA ILE A 252 -10.86 22.66 2.50
C ILE A 252 -10.12 22.63 1.15
N ALA A 253 -10.71 22.04 0.10
CA ALA A 253 -10.13 22.09 -1.23
C ALA A 253 -10.09 23.54 -1.74
N PHE A 254 -11.15 24.30 -1.48
CA PHE A 254 -11.31 25.65 -2.01
C PHE A 254 -10.54 26.68 -1.18
N ARG A 255 -10.03 27.72 -1.86
CA ARG A 255 -9.29 28.79 -1.19
C ARG A 255 -10.26 29.71 -0.44
N PRO A 256 -9.95 30.08 0.82
CA PRO A 256 -10.66 31.17 1.48
C PRO A 256 -10.40 32.49 0.76
N PHE A 257 -11.22 33.50 1.03
CA PHE A 257 -10.98 34.84 0.51
C PHE A 257 -9.61 35.36 0.94
N THR A 258 -8.95 36.13 0.07
CA THR A 258 -7.66 36.74 0.45
C THR A 258 -7.91 37.94 1.37
N ARG A 259 -6.94 38.28 2.23
CA ARG A 259 -7.02 39.47 3.09
C ARG A 259 -7.31 40.76 2.32
N VAL A 260 -6.85 40.86 1.08
CA VAL A 260 -7.09 42.04 0.22
C VAL A 260 -8.53 42.06 -0.27
N ASP A 261 -9.04 40.90 -0.71
CA ASP A 261 -10.41 40.80 -1.20
C ASP A 261 -11.43 40.99 -0.08
N VAL A 262 -11.17 40.44 1.12
CA VAL A 262 -12.00 40.69 2.32
C VAL A 262 -12.16 42.19 2.59
N ARG A 263 -11.06 42.97 2.55
CA ARG A 263 -11.14 44.43 2.74
C ARG A 263 -11.94 45.14 1.66
N ARG A 264 -11.74 44.75 0.39
CA ARG A 264 -12.45 45.33 -0.75
C ARG A 264 -13.95 45.00 -0.70
N MET A 265 -14.28 43.76 -0.39
CA MET A 265 -15.66 43.30 -0.22
C MET A 265 -16.36 44.04 0.93
N HIS A 266 -15.68 44.26 2.05
CA HIS A 266 -16.20 45.12 3.13
C HIS A 266 -16.47 46.56 2.64
N LYS A 267 -15.51 47.17 1.91
CA LYS A 267 -15.69 48.54 1.38
C LYS A 267 -16.90 48.64 0.43
N MET A 268 -17.17 47.58 -0.32
CA MET A 268 -18.29 47.49 -1.24
C MET A 268 -19.61 47.05 -0.57
N GLY A 269 -19.62 46.79 0.74
CA GLY A 269 -20.79 46.29 1.47
C GLY A 269 -21.20 44.86 1.10
N VAL A 270 -20.30 44.08 0.49
CA VAL A 270 -20.52 42.67 0.15
C VAL A 270 -20.38 41.78 1.38
N LEU A 271 -19.45 42.12 2.28
CA LEU A 271 -19.29 41.46 3.57
C LEU A 271 -19.59 42.46 4.69
N ASP A 272 -20.37 42.01 5.68
CA ASP A 272 -20.53 42.74 6.93
C ASP A 272 -19.35 42.50 7.90
N VAL A 273 -19.35 43.20 9.04
CA VAL A 273 -18.26 43.12 10.04
C VAL A 273 -18.09 41.70 10.59
N THR A 274 -19.18 40.95 10.78
CA THR A 274 -19.14 39.57 11.29
C THR A 274 -18.58 38.63 10.23
N GLU A 275 -19.00 38.78 8.97
CA GLU A 275 -18.52 38.02 7.83
C GLU A 275 -17.04 38.31 7.53
N VAL A 276 -16.58 39.55 7.71
CA VAL A 276 -15.16 39.92 7.64
C VAL A 276 -14.33 39.15 8.67
N LYS A 277 -14.81 39.09 9.93
CA LYS A 277 -14.13 38.32 10.98
C LYS A 277 -14.08 36.83 10.62
N SER A 278 -15.21 36.27 10.18
CA SER A 278 -15.28 34.86 9.74
C SER A 278 -14.30 34.57 8.60
N ALA A 279 -14.26 35.43 7.57
CA ALA A 279 -13.35 35.26 6.45
C ALA A 279 -11.87 35.32 6.86
N TYR A 280 -11.51 36.13 7.87
CA TYR A 280 -10.16 36.09 8.43
C TYR A 280 -9.88 34.80 9.20
N MET A 281 -10.86 34.24 9.92
CA MET A 281 -10.70 32.93 10.58
C MET A 281 -10.52 31.80 9.55
N ASP A 282 -11.21 31.83 8.41
CA ASP A 282 -11.07 30.83 7.34
C ASP A 282 -9.66 30.81 6.73
N ILE A 283 -8.93 31.93 6.77
CA ILE A 283 -7.51 32.01 6.35
C ILE A 283 -6.59 31.33 7.39
N GLY A 284 -7.06 31.13 8.62
CA GLY A 284 -6.32 30.53 9.73
C GLY A 284 -5.88 31.53 10.81
N PHE A 285 -6.45 32.74 10.84
CA PHE A 285 -6.27 33.62 12.01
C PHE A 285 -7.05 33.07 13.21
N ASP A 286 -6.46 33.17 14.40
CA ASP A 286 -7.20 32.95 15.65
C ASP A 286 -8.19 34.10 15.90
N ASP A 287 -9.06 33.94 16.91
CA ASP A 287 -10.14 34.88 17.21
C ASP A 287 -9.63 36.31 17.50
N GLU A 288 -8.52 36.43 18.23
CA GLU A 288 -7.90 37.71 18.58
C GLU A 288 -7.40 38.43 17.32
N LYS A 289 -6.59 37.75 16.49
CA LYS A 289 -6.05 38.32 15.25
C LYS A 289 -7.14 38.62 14.23
N ALA A 290 -8.16 37.77 14.12
CA ALA A 290 -9.30 38.00 13.24
C ALA A 290 -10.09 39.24 13.68
N THR A 291 -10.26 39.43 14.99
CA THR A 291 -10.90 40.64 15.56
C THR A 291 -10.08 41.90 15.24
N ALA A 292 -8.78 41.89 15.51
CA ALA A 292 -7.89 43.03 15.22
C ALA A 292 -7.84 43.36 13.73
N MET A 293 -7.79 42.35 12.85
CA MET A 293 -7.84 42.54 11.39
C MET A 293 -9.18 43.11 10.92
N THR A 294 -10.27 42.75 11.58
CA THR A 294 -11.61 43.27 11.29
C THR A 294 -11.69 44.75 11.66
N GLU A 295 -11.26 45.12 12.87
CA GLU A 295 -11.20 46.52 13.31
C GLU A 295 -10.33 47.38 12.38
N PHE A 296 -9.14 46.88 12.03
CA PHE A 296 -8.27 47.52 11.05
C PHE A 296 -8.99 47.73 9.71
N THR A 297 -9.71 46.71 9.23
CA THR A 297 -10.43 46.78 7.94
C THR A 297 -11.54 47.84 7.96
N VAL A 298 -12.28 47.93 9.07
CA VAL A 298 -13.32 48.95 9.25
C VAL A 298 -12.74 50.35 9.27
N GLN A 299 -11.65 50.58 10.02
CA GLN A 299 -10.99 51.88 10.09
C GLN A 299 -10.39 52.27 8.74
N PHE A 300 -9.66 51.36 8.10
CA PHE A 300 -9.00 51.57 6.81
C PHE A 300 -9.99 51.96 5.71
N ASN A 301 -11.19 51.35 5.70
CA ASN A 301 -12.21 51.67 4.70
C ASN A 301 -12.93 52.99 4.99
N THR A 302 -13.05 53.40 6.25
CA THR A 302 -13.65 54.68 6.66
C THR A 302 -12.71 55.88 6.37
N GLU A 303 -11.40 55.70 6.50
CA GLU A 303 -10.42 56.77 6.19
C GLU A 303 -10.38 57.15 4.70
N GLY A 304 -10.72 56.20 3.81
CA GLY A 304 -10.73 56.40 2.37
C GLY A 304 -11.89 57.25 1.83
N ASP A 305 -12.84 57.68 2.67
CA ASP A 305 -13.93 58.61 2.30
C ASP A 305 -13.57 60.08 2.61
N ARG A 306 -12.34 60.35 3.09
CA ARG A 306 -11.81 61.70 3.36
C ARG A 306 -11.23 62.34 2.09
N ASP A 307 -11.98 62.32 0.99
CA ASP A 307 -11.52 62.72 -0.36
C ASP A 307 -11.28 64.23 -0.55
N LEU A 308 -11.44 65.07 0.49
CA LEU A 308 -11.06 66.48 0.41
C LEU A 308 -9.56 66.64 0.65
N THR A 309 -8.82 66.97 -0.40
CA THR A 309 -7.42 67.35 -0.25
C THR A 309 -7.29 68.70 0.46
N LYS A 310 -6.17 68.93 1.17
CA LYS A 310 -5.83 70.25 1.74
C LYS A 310 -6.03 71.38 0.72
N THR A 311 -5.65 71.15 -0.54
CA THR A 311 -5.78 72.13 -1.63
C THR A 311 -7.25 72.44 -1.95
N GLU A 312 -8.13 71.45 -1.97
CA GLU A 312 -9.56 71.67 -2.23
C GLU A 312 -10.24 72.42 -1.09
N ILE A 313 -9.87 72.13 0.15
CA ILE A 313 -10.37 72.84 1.33
C ILE A 313 -9.96 74.31 1.29
N LEU A 314 -8.68 74.61 1.01
CA LEU A 314 -8.20 75.99 0.89
C LEU A 314 -8.83 76.73 -0.30
N ARG A 315 -9.04 76.07 -1.44
CA ARG A 315 -9.77 76.66 -2.58
C ARG A 315 -11.23 76.97 -2.23
N ALA A 316 -11.89 76.13 -1.44
CA ALA A 316 -13.24 76.38 -0.98
C ALA A 316 -13.30 77.58 -0.02
N LEU A 317 -12.29 77.74 0.84
CA LEU A 317 -12.13 78.91 1.71
C LEU A 317 -11.92 80.20 0.90
N ASP A 318 -11.06 80.18 -0.13
CA ASP A 318 -10.79 81.34 -0.99
C ASP A 318 -12.04 81.83 -1.70
N ARG A 319 -12.81 80.87 -2.22
CA ARG A 319 -14.08 81.12 -2.91
C ARG A 319 -15.23 81.46 -1.96
N LYS A 320 -14.96 81.59 -0.66
CA LYS A 320 -15.95 81.86 0.39
C LYS A 320 -17.10 80.83 0.42
N VAL A 321 -16.84 79.62 -0.04
CA VAL A 321 -17.79 78.49 0.04
C VAL A 321 -17.87 77.98 1.48
N ILE A 322 -16.74 78.05 2.20
CA ILE A 322 -16.63 77.75 3.63
C ILE A 322 -15.95 78.91 4.35
N ASN A 323 -16.14 79.01 5.66
CA ASN A 323 -15.46 79.98 6.53
C ASN A 323 -14.21 79.36 7.19
N GLU A 324 -13.44 80.19 7.90
CA GLU A 324 -12.20 79.78 8.57
C GLU A 324 -12.41 78.66 9.58
N ASP A 325 -13.41 78.79 10.44
CA ASP A 325 -13.72 77.80 11.47
C ASP A 325 -14.03 76.44 10.85
N LEU A 326 -14.85 76.41 9.80
CA LEU A 326 -15.18 75.18 9.09
C LEU A 326 -13.98 74.62 8.31
N ALA A 327 -13.13 75.48 7.74
CA ALA A 327 -11.90 75.04 7.10
C ALA A 327 -10.93 74.38 8.10
N ILE A 328 -10.82 74.92 9.32
CA ILE A 328 -9.99 74.33 10.39
C ILE A 328 -10.55 72.97 10.81
N ILE A 329 -11.87 72.85 11.00
CA ILE A 329 -12.53 71.58 11.34
C ILE A 329 -12.29 70.53 10.26
N ILE A 330 -12.49 70.86 8.98
CA ILE A 330 -12.30 69.89 7.89
C ILE A 330 -10.82 69.52 7.74
N LEU A 331 -9.89 70.46 7.96
CA LEU A 331 -8.45 70.17 7.96
C LEU A 331 -8.05 69.24 9.12
N ASP A 332 -8.67 69.40 10.29
CA ASP A 332 -8.51 68.51 11.45
C ASP A 332 -9.08 67.11 11.15
N ASP A 333 -10.25 67.04 10.53
CA ASP A 333 -10.90 65.80 10.10
C ASP A 333 -10.07 65.00 9.09
N ILE A 334 -9.20 65.64 8.28
CA ILE A 334 -8.26 64.95 7.38
C ILE A 334 -6.90 64.63 8.03
N GLY A 335 -6.74 64.88 9.34
CA GLY A 335 -5.59 64.44 10.14
C GLY A 335 -4.49 65.48 10.37
N LEU A 336 -4.75 66.78 10.13
CA LEU A 336 -3.87 67.86 10.60
C LEU A 336 -4.22 68.21 12.05
N SER A 337 -3.26 68.51 12.92
CA SER A 337 -3.64 69.00 14.26
C SER A 337 -4.34 70.36 14.15
N PHE A 338 -5.22 70.68 15.10
CA PHE A 338 -5.87 71.98 15.21
C PHE A 338 -4.89 73.17 15.06
N GLU A 339 -3.71 73.09 15.69
CA GLU A 339 -2.68 74.14 15.59
C GLU A 339 -2.13 74.24 14.16
N ALA A 340 -1.86 73.10 13.51
CA ALA A 340 -1.37 73.08 12.14
C ALA A 340 -2.43 73.59 11.16
N ALA A 341 -3.69 73.20 11.33
CA ALA A 341 -4.83 73.67 10.54
C ALA A 341 -5.01 75.19 10.67
N SER A 342 -4.95 75.72 11.89
CA SER A 342 -5.05 77.15 12.18
C SER A 342 -3.94 77.96 11.51
N VAL A 343 -2.70 77.50 11.61
CA VAL A 343 -1.55 78.15 10.95
C VAL A 343 -1.68 78.12 9.43
N ILE A 344 -2.11 77.00 8.86
CA ILE A 344 -2.33 76.83 7.42
C ILE A 344 -3.38 77.82 6.91
N VAL A 345 -4.54 77.91 7.57
CA VAL A 345 -5.64 78.80 7.18
C VAL A 345 -5.20 80.26 7.26
N ALA A 346 -4.58 80.67 8.37
CA ALA A 346 -4.10 82.04 8.54
C ALA A 346 -3.03 82.43 7.51
N THR A 347 -2.08 81.53 7.23
CA THR A 347 -1.02 81.78 6.23
C THR A 347 -1.61 81.91 4.83
N HIS A 348 -2.60 81.07 4.51
CA HIS A 348 -3.26 81.07 3.20
C HIS A 348 -4.08 82.35 2.98
N GLN A 349 -4.82 82.79 3.99
CA GLN A 349 -5.56 84.04 3.91
C GLN A 349 -4.66 85.27 3.84
N ALA A 350 -3.55 85.28 4.59
CA ALA A 350 -2.56 86.35 4.48
C ALA A 350 -2.00 86.44 3.06
N LYS A 351 -1.72 85.29 2.42
CA LYS A 351 -1.31 85.25 1.02
C LYS A 351 -2.39 85.80 0.09
N VAL A 352 -3.64 85.35 0.21
CA VAL A 352 -4.75 85.83 -0.64
C VAL A 352 -4.98 87.33 -0.48
N ALA A 353 -4.84 87.86 0.73
CA ALA A 353 -4.94 89.30 0.98
C ALA A 353 -3.79 90.09 0.36
N MET A 354 -2.56 89.55 0.39
CA MET A 354 -1.41 90.13 -0.31
C MET A 354 -1.62 90.12 -1.83
N ASP A 355 -1.98 88.96 -2.40
CA ASP A 355 -2.23 88.80 -3.84
C ASP A 355 -3.33 89.77 -4.33
N LEU A 356 -4.41 89.95 -3.55
CA LEU A 356 -5.46 90.93 -3.86
C LEU A 356 -4.97 92.38 -3.78
N THR A 357 -4.10 92.70 -2.82
CA THR A 357 -3.55 94.06 -2.67
C THR A 357 -2.65 94.40 -3.83
N ASP A 358 -1.82 93.45 -4.27
CA ASP A 358 -0.94 93.59 -5.43
C ASP A 358 -1.77 93.74 -6.71
N GLU A 359 -2.81 92.92 -6.91
CA GLU A 359 -3.70 93.03 -8.08
C GLU A 359 -4.46 94.37 -8.12
N LEU A 360 -4.92 94.86 -6.96
CA LEU A 360 -5.52 96.20 -6.88
C LEU A 360 -4.50 97.31 -7.18
N SER A 361 -3.27 97.17 -6.69
CA SER A 361 -2.18 98.12 -7.00
C SER A 361 -1.88 98.14 -8.50
N ASP A 362 -1.79 96.97 -9.14
CA ASP A 362 -1.56 96.85 -10.58
C ASP A 362 -2.72 97.47 -11.38
N ILE A 363 -3.98 97.23 -10.98
CA ILE A 363 -5.15 97.86 -11.60
C ILE A 363 -5.09 99.39 -11.49
N GLU A 364 -4.69 99.94 -10.34
CA GLU A 364 -4.56 101.39 -10.16
C GLU A 364 -3.39 101.97 -10.96
N ILE A 365 -2.26 101.24 -11.05
CA ILE A 365 -1.13 101.61 -11.92
C ILE A 365 -1.57 101.62 -13.40
N ASP A 366 -2.28 100.60 -13.85
CA ASP A 366 -2.79 100.51 -15.23
C ASP A 366 -3.80 101.64 -15.50
N ARG A 367 -4.71 101.93 -14.57
CA ARG A 367 -5.64 103.07 -14.67
C ARG A 367 -4.91 104.40 -14.77
N PHE A 368 -3.80 104.57 -14.07
CA PHE A 368 -2.96 105.76 -14.14
C PHE A 368 -2.25 105.86 -15.50
N ILE A 369 -1.65 104.77 -15.99
CA ILE A 369 -0.97 104.71 -17.30
C ILE A 369 -1.95 104.97 -18.45
N ASP A 370 -3.16 104.42 -18.39
CA ASP A 370 -4.22 104.60 -19.40
C ASP A 370 -4.92 105.96 -19.31
N GLY A 371 -4.54 106.82 -18.36
CA GLY A 371 -5.08 108.18 -18.19
C GLY A 371 -6.50 108.23 -17.64
N LEU A 372 -6.97 107.15 -17.00
CA LEU A 372 -8.29 107.06 -16.36
C LEU A 372 -8.33 107.72 -14.97
N ILE A 373 -7.16 107.91 -14.34
CA ILE A 373 -6.98 108.64 -13.08
C ILE A 373 -5.76 109.58 -13.18
N ALA A 374 -5.80 110.72 -12.46
CA ALA A 374 -4.74 111.73 -12.45
C ALA A 374 -4.00 111.75 -11.11
N GLU A 375 -2.75 112.20 -11.10
CA GLU A 375 -1.93 112.37 -9.90
C GLU A 375 -2.43 113.61 -9.14
N ASP A 376 -3.21 113.38 -8.08
CA ASP A 376 -3.67 114.42 -7.13
C ASP A 376 -2.85 114.41 -5.84
#